data_AF-A0A365TJ02-F1
#
_entry.id   AF-A0A365TJ02-F1
#
_cell.length_a   1.000
_cell.length_b   1.000
_cell.length_c   1.000
_cell.angle_alpha   90.00
_cell.angle_beta   90.00
_cell.angle_gamma   90.00
#
_symmetry.space_group_name_H-M   'P 1'
#
loop_
_entity.id
_entity.type
_entity.pdbx_description
1 polymer ?
#
loop_
_entity_poly.entity_id
_entity_poly.type
_entity_poly.pdbx_seq_one_letter_code
_entity_poly.pdbx_strand_id
1 'polypeptide(L)'
;MKIGAPKESAQGEARVALTPESAKQIQKLGHECLVETGAGLAAGFNDDTYRDAGVTVVEGADALWNETEVVIKVREPSEQEAERLREGQTLISFFWPAQNEALLEKCKAQGATVIAMDMVPRISRAQKMDALSSMANIAGYRAVIEAGNNFGRFFTGQVTAAGKVPPAKVLVIGAGVAGLAAIGTATSLGAVVRAFDVRPEVSEQIESMGAEFLFLDFEDSQDGSESGGYASPSSPEFREKQLECFREQAPDVDIVITTALIPGRPAPKLWLEDMVAAMKPGSVIIDLAAEKGGNCDLTKPDERVVSDNGVVVIGYTDFPSRMATQSSLLYATNIRHMLTDLTPEKEGVINHNMDDDVIRGATVTHQSEITFPPPPPKVKAIGASKPKKKEKEPTPEEKKATELANFKAQTTRQVGLLAVGGVLMLLLGQVAPASFMQHFIVFVLACFIGFQVIWKVSHSLHTPLMAVTNAISGIIILGAILQIGSGSIVVSVLAAISVLIASINIVGGFLVTRRMLAMFQKS
;
A
#
# COMPACT_ATOMS: atom_id res chain seq x y z
N MET A 1 29.53 -11.66 13.76
CA MET A 1 28.82 -12.70 14.53
C MET A 1 28.08 -13.61 13.57
N LYS A 2 27.69 -14.82 14.00
CA LYS A 2 26.93 -15.80 13.24
C LYS A 2 25.43 -15.67 13.53
N ILE A 3 24.65 -15.50 12.48
CA ILE A 3 23.19 -15.38 12.50
C ILE A 3 22.59 -16.65 11.90
N GLY A 4 21.76 -17.36 12.67
CA GLY A 4 21.15 -18.63 12.29
C GLY A 4 19.66 -18.54 12.07
N ALA A 5 19.16 -19.14 10.99
CA ALA A 5 17.73 -19.36 10.75
C ALA A 5 17.40 -20.86 10.81
N PRO A 6 16.76 -21.36 11.89
CA PRO A 6 16.29 -22.73 11.95
C PRO A 6 15.08 -22.92 11.04
N LYS A 7 14.77 -24.19 10.75
CA LYS A 7 13.51 -24.57 10.12
C LYS A 7 12.37 -24.34 11.11
N GLU A 8 11.26 -23.80 10.63
CA GLU A 8 10.07 -23.66 11.47
C GLU A 8 9.45 -25.02 11.80
N SER A 9 9.11 -25.19 13.07
CA SER A 9 8.60 -26.45 13.65
C SER A 9 7.08 -26.49 13.76
N ALA A 10 6.42 -25.32 13.70
CA ALA A 10 4.97 -25.21 13.79
C ALA A 10 4.28 -25.84 12.57
N GLN A 11 3.17 -26.55 12.81
CA GLN A 11 2.39 -27.17 11.75
C GLN A 11 1.83 -26.09 10.80
N GLY A 12 1.98 -26.32 9.50
CA GLY A 12 1.47 -25.40 8.46
C GLY A 12 2.32 -24.14 8.26
N GLU A 13 3.41 -23.95 9.02
CA GLU A 13 4.34 -22.85 8.79
C GLU A 13 5.28 -23.18 7.62
N ALA A 14 5.15 -22.40 6.55
CA ALA A 14 5.93 -22.56 5.33
C ALA A 14 6.94 -21.41 5.12
N ARG A 15 6.89 -20.36 5.95
CA ARG A 15 7.80 -19.21 5.87
C ARG A 15 9.16 -19.55 6.47
N VAL A 16 10.16 -18.74 6.11
CA VAL A 16 11.52 -18.78 6.66
C VAL A 16 11.99 -17.37 7.02
N ALA A 17 12.75 -17.24 8.12
CA ALA A 17 13.22 -15.95 8.63
C ALA A 17 14.42 -15.37 7.85
N LEU A 18 15.09 -16.20 7.05
CA LEU A 18 16.23 -15.82 6.22
C LEU A 18 16.00 -16.26 4.79
N THR A 19 16.13 -15.32 3.85
CA THR A 19 16.14 -15.60 2.41
C THR A 19 17.56 -15.44 1.85
N PRO A 20 17.90 -16.06 0.70
CA PRO A 20 19.19 -15.86 0.07
C PRO A 20 19.53 -14.38 -0.22
N GLU A 21 18.52 -13.57 -0.55
CA GLU A 21 18.70 -12.13 -0.78
C GLU A 21 18.98 -11.36 0.52
N SER A 22 18.18 -11.60 1.57
CA SER A 22 18.39 -10.94 2.86
C SER A 22 19.74 -11.34 3.48
N ALA A 23 20.19 -12.59 3.28
CA ALA A 23 21.49 -13.06 3.75
C ALA A 23 22.64 -12.24 3.16
N LYS A 24 22.63 -11.97 1.84
CA LYS A 24 23.62 -11.09 1.19
C LYS A 24 23.65 -9.69 1.78
N GLN A 25 22.51 -9.18 2.24
CA GLN A 25 22.40 -7.87 2.86
C GLN A 25 22.89 -7.88 4.32
N ILE A 26 22.62 -8.97 5.05
CA ILE A 26 23.10 -9.19 6.42
C ILE A 26 24.62 -9.38 6.44
N GLN A 27 25.19 -10.12 5.47
CA GLN A 27 26.64 -10.28 5.31
C GLN A 27 27.36 -8.94 5.11
N LYS A 28 26.74 -7.99 4.42
CA LYS A 28 27.27 -6.61 4.28
C LYS A 28 27.30 -5.81 5.59
N LEU A 29 26.62 -6.29 6.64
CA LEU A 29 26.72 -5.73 7.99
C LEU A 29 27.86 -6.37 8.81
N GLY A 30 28.63 -7.30 8.23
CA GLY A 30 29.74 -8.01 8.87
C GLY A 30 29.37 -9.33 9.54
N HIS A 31 28.15 -9.84 9.33
CA HIS A 31 27.67 -11.09 9.94
C HIS A 31 27.84 -12.29 9.01
N GLU A 32 28.12 -13.46 9.58
CA GLU A 32 28.02 -14.74 8.89
C GLU A 32 26.58 -15.25 8.99
N CYS A 33 26.07 -15.85 7.91
CA CYS A 33 24.69 -16.37 7.89
C CYS A 33 24.72 -17.89 7.83
N LEU A 34 23.96 -18.53 8.71
CA LEU A 34 23.75 -19.96 8.79
C LEU A 34 22.25 -20.26 8.62
N VAL A 35 21.94 -21.38 7.99
CA VAL A 35 20.55 -21.85 7.84
C VAL A 35 20.49 -23.35 8.08
N GLU A 36 19.43 -23.82 8.73
CA GLU A 36 19.19 -25.26 8.85
C GLU A 36 18.83 -25.86 7.48
N THR A 37 19.36 -27.05 7.20
CA THR A 37 19.05 -27.85 6.01
C THR A 37 17.53 -27.95 5.79
N GLY A 38 17.08 -27.53 4.61
CA GLY A 38 15.68 -27.59 4.22
C GLY A 38 14.75 -26.54 4.85
N ALA A 39 15.27 -25.56 5.59
CA ALA A 39 14.45 -24.53 6.24
C ALA A 39 13.64 -23.68 5.23
N GLY A 40 14.23 -23.37 4.07
CA GLY A 40 13.60 -22.54 3.04
C GLY A 40 12.72 -23.28 2.04
N LEU A 41 12.67 -24.63 2.08
CA LEU A 41 12.07 -25.43 1.01
C LEU A 41 10.59 -25.12 0.80
N ALA A 42 9.82 -24.97 1.89
CA ALA A 42 8.39 -24.66 1.81
C ALA A 42 8.12 -23.24 1.28
N ALA A 43 9.08 -22.32 1.43
CA ALA A 43 9.06 -20.98 0.85
C ALA A 43 9.64 -20.92 -0.57
N GLY A 44 10.10 -22.05 -1.14
CA GLY A 44 10.66 -22.13 -2.48
C GLY A 44 12.16 -21.82 -2.58
N PHE A 45 12.89 -21.79 -1.46
CA PHE A 45 14.34 -21.61 -1.43
C PHE A 45 15.03 -22.93 -1.10
N ASN A 46 15.79 -23.47 -2.06
CA ASN A 46 16.57 -24.69 -1.84
C ASN A 46 17.90 -24.40 -1.14
N ASP A 47 18.50 -25.40 -0.52
CA ASP A 47 19.78 -25.25 0.19
C ASP A 47 20.91 -24.77 -0.72
N ASP A 48 20.89 -25.15 -2.00
CA ASP A 48 21.90 -24.70 -2.98
C ASP A 48 21.82 -23.19 -3.22
N THR A 49 20.62 -22.58 -3.27
CA THR A 49 20.48 -21.13 -3.38
C THR A 49 21.03 -20.39 -2.16
N TYR A 50 20.99 -21.01 -0.98
CA TYR A 50 21.65 -20.47 0.20
C TYR A 50 23.19 -20.57 0.08
N ARG A 51 23.72 -21.73 -0.34
CA ARG A 51 25.16 -21.90 -0.59
C ARG A 51 25.69 -20.90 -1.62
N ASP A 52 24.97 -20.71 -2.72
CA ASP A 52 25.30 -19.72 -3.77
C ASP A 52 25.26 -18.26 -3.26
N ALA A 53 24.49 -18.01 -2.20
CA ALA A 53 24.45 -16.73 -1.50
C ALA A 53 25.52 -16.61 -0.38
N GLY A 54 26.43 -17.58 -0.25
CA GLY A 54 27.47 -17.60 0.77
C GLY A 54 26.94 -17.90 2.18
N VAL A 55 25.77 -18.54 2.28
CA VAL A 55 25.18 -18.97 3.56
C VAL A 55 25.65 -20.40 3.85
N THR A 56 26.08 -20.64 5.08
CA THR A 56 26.45 -21.99 5.53
C THR A 56 25.18 -22.78 5.85
N VAL A 57 24.96 -23.89 5.15
CA VAL A 57 23.85 -24.81 5.43
C VAL A 57 24.29 -25.82 6.46
N VAL A 58 23.60 -25.86 7.60
CA VAL A 58 23.93 -26.70 8.76
C VAL A 58 23.00 -27.91 8.82
N GLU A 59 23.57 -29.08 9.11
CA GLU A 59 22.82 -30.31 9.30
C GLU A 59 22.24 -30.37 10.73
N GLY A 60 20.94 -30.09 10.84
CA GLY A 60 20.19 -30.20 12.08
C GLY A 60 20.15 -28.95 12.95
N ALA A 61 19.00 -28.77 13.61
CA ALA A 61 18.76 -27.62 14.48
C ALA A 61 19.79 -27.52 15.63
N ASP A 62 20.16 -28.63 16.30
CA ASP A 62 21.05 -28.57 17.47
C ASP A 62 22.41 -27.91 17.15
N ALA A 63 23.01 -28.24 15.99
CA ALA A 63 24.26 -27.63 15.54
C ALA A 63 24.06 -26.13 15.26
N LEU A 64 22.99 -25.75 14.55
CA LEU A 64 22.69 -24.35 14.23
C LEU A 64 22.53 -23.49 15.49
N TRP A 65 21.74 -23.94 16.47
CA TRP A 65 21.49 -23.20 17.71
C TRP A 65 22.77 -23.06 18.55
N ASN A 66 23.68 -24.04 18.50
CA ASN A 66 24.97 -24.02 19.20
C ASN A 66 26.05 -23.17 18.50
N GLU A 67 26.00 -23.00 17.19
CA GLU A 67 27.00 -22.25 16.45
C GLU A 67 26.69 -20.76 16.28
N THR A 68 25.48 -20.32 16.62
CA THR A 68 24.99 -18.97 16.30
C THR A 68 24.90 -18.11 17.56
N GLU A 69 25.30 -16.85 17.46
CA GLU A 69 25.07 -15.87 18.54
C GLU A 69 23.70 -15.18 18.40
N VAL A 70 23.12 -15.19 17.20
CA VAL A 70 21.80 -14.63 16.93
C VAL A 70 20.95 -15.67 16.21
N VAL A 71 19.79 -15.98 16.77
CA VAL A 71 18.78 -16.84 16.15
C VAL A 71 17.66 -15.98 15.62
N ILE A 72 17.33 -16.14 14.34
CA ILE A 72 16.23 -15.43 13.68
C ILE A 72 15.13 -16.45 13.32
N LYS A 73 13.92 -16.24 13.82
CA LYS A 73 12.76 -17.12 13.58
C LYS A 73 11.55 -16.32 13.13
N VAL A 74 10.60 -17.00 12.51
CA VAL A 74 9.30 -16.43 12.18
C VAL A 74 8.43 -16.40 13.42
N ARG A 75 8.09 -17.58 13.96
CA ARG A 75 7.21 -17.71 15.12
C ARG A 75 7.99 -17.70 16.43
N GLU A 76 7.25 -17.58 17.53
CA GLU A 76 7.75 -17.82 18.88
C GLU A 76 8.46 -19.18 18.96
N PRO A 77 9.57 -19.29 19.72
CA PRO A 77 10.21 -20.58 19.92
C PRO A 77 9.26 -21.52 20.68
N SER A 78 9.23 -22.79 20.27
CA SER A 78 8.63 -23.84 21.08
C SER A 78 9.33 -23.94 22.44
N GLU A 79 8.69 -24.62 23.40
CA GLU A 79 9.31 -24.83 24.71
C GLU A 79 10.68 -25.53 24.61
N GLN A 80 10.81 -26.51 23.71
CA GLN A 80 12.07 -27.22 23.49
C GLN A 80 13.12 -26.34 22.78
N GLU A 81 12.70 -25.41 21.93
CA GLU A 81 13.61 -24.45 21.31
C GLU A 81 14.09 -23.39 22.30
N ALA A 82 13.22 -22.94 23.21
CA ALA A 82 13.59 -21.99 24.25
C ALA A 82 14.64 -22.56 25.22
N GLU A 83 14.64 -23.88 25.45
CA GLU A 83 15.67 -24.58 26.25
C GLU A 83 17.05 -24.64 25.57
N ARG A 84 17.11 -24.43 24.25
CA ARG A 84 18.37 -24.39 23.48
C ARG A 84 19.05 -23.03 23.52
N LEU A 85 18.32 -21.99 23.96
CA LEU A 85 18.89 -20.67 24.12
C LEU A 85 20.00 -20.70 25.17
N ARG A 86 21.02 -19.87 24.94
CA ARG A 86 22.19 -19.76 25.82
C ARG A 86 22.35 -18.34 26.33
N GLU A 87 23.08 -18.20 27.42
CA GLU A 87 23.39 -16.90 28.00
C GLU A 87 24.10 -16.00 26.96
N GLY A 88 23.59 -14.79 26.79
CA GLY A 88 24.13 -13.82 25.82
C GLY A 88 23.70 -14.05 24.36
N GLN A 89 22.95 -15.11 24.06
CA GLN A 89 22.39 -15.33 22.72
C GLN A 89 21.19 -14.41 22.47
N THR A 90 21.06 -13.89 21.25
CA THR A 90 19.94 -13.03 20.86
C THR A 90 18.93 -13.81 20.01
N LEU A 91 17.65 -13.77 20.37
CA LEU A 91 16.55 -14.29 19.56
C LEU A 91 15.76 -13.11 18.95
N ILE A 92 15.48 -13.18 17.65
CA ILE A 92 14.59 -12.25 16.96
C ILE A 92 13.46 -13.05 16.31
N SER A 93 12.23 -12.86 16.77
CA SER A 93 11.05 -13.55 16.26
C SER A 93 9.77 -12.80 16.59
N PHE A 94 8.61 -13.23 16.07
CA PHE A 94 7.38 -12.98 16.80
C PHE A 94 7.44 -13.67 18.17
N PHE A 95 6.86 -13.07 19.20
CA PHE A 95 6.94 -13.57 20.56
C PHE A 95 5.64 -13.44 21.36
N TRP A 96 4.88 -12.36 21.18
CA TRP A 96 3.60 -12.14 21.87
C TRP A 96 3.74 -12.18 23.40
N PRO A 97 4.57 -11.32 24.01
CA PRO A 97 4.97 -11.42 25.43
C PRO A 97 3.78 -11.39 26.40
N ALA A 98 2.75 -10.59 26.09
CA ALA A 98 1.55 -10.51 26.93
C ALA A 98 0.73 -11.80 26.97
N GLN A 99 0.91 -12.70 26.00
CA GLN A 99 0.22 -13.99 25.93
C GLN A 99 1.10 -15.16 26.39
N ASN A 100 2.41 -14.96 26.46
CA ASN A 100 3.41 -16.02 26.64
C ASN A 100 4.32 -15.77 27.85
N GLU A 101 3.74 -15.47 29.02
CA GLU A 101 4.49 -15.17 30.25
C GLU A 101 5.44 -16.32 30.66
N ALA A 102 5.01 -17.57 30.53
CA ALA A 102 5.83 -18.73 30.85
C ALA A 102 7.06 -18.85 29.94
N LEU A 103 6.92 -18.51 28.65
CA LEU A 103 8.02 -18.53 27.68
C LEU A 103 9.01 -17.38 27.97
N LEU A 104 8.51 -16.22 28.40
CA LEU A 104 9.28 -15.07 28.87
C LEU A 104 10.21 -15.45 30.03
N GLU A 105 9.66 -16.09 31.07
CA GLU A 105 10.45 -16.53 32.22
C GLU A 105 11.48 -17.60 31.84
N LYS A 106 11.17 -18.49 30.89
CA LYS A 106 12.15 -19.46 30.35
C LYS A 106 13.31 -18.75 29.64
N CYS A 107 13.03 -17.81 28.75
CA CYS A 107 14.07 -17.06 28.02
C CYS A 107 14.96 -16.25 28.97
N LYS A 108 14.35 -15.64 30.00
CA LYS A 108 15.05 -14.95 31.09
C LYS A 108 15.95 -15.92 31.87
N ALA A 109 15.46 -17.11 32.24
CA ALA A 109 16.25 -18.10 32.97
C ALA A 109 17.48 -18.59 32.19
N GLN A 110 17.39 -18.63 30.85
CA GLN A 110 18.53 -18.94 29.97
C GLN A 110 19.50 -17.76 29.77
N GLY A 111 19.17 -16.56 30.27
CA GLY A 111 19.97 -15.35 30.06
C GLY A 111 20.00 -14.86 28.61
N ALA A 112 18.97 -15.20 27.82
CA ALA A 112 18.86 -14.81 26.42
C ALA A 112 18.27 -13.40 26.27
N THR A 113 18.73 -12.68 25.25
CA THR A 113 18.12 -11.41 24.82
C THR A 113 17.07 -11.70 23.76
N VAL A 114 15.82 -11.30 23.97
CA VAL A 114 14.73 -11.57 23.02
C VAL A 114 14.19 -10.25 22.49
N ILE A 115 14.19 -10.12 21.16
CA ILE A 115 13.58 -9.03 20.40
C ILE A 115 12.31 -9.55 19.75
N ALA A 116 11.17 -9.07 20.24
CA ALA A 116 9.85 -9.41 19.75
C ALA A 116 9.46 -8.50 18.59
N MET A 117 9.34 -9.06 17.38
CA MET A 117 8.98 -8.32 16.16
C MET A 117 7.54 -7.77 16.20
N ASP A 118 6.65 -8.36 17.02
CA ASP A 118 5.31 -7.85 17.32
C ASP A 118 5.32 -6.62 18.25
N MET A 119 6.43 -6.37 18.96
CA MET A 119 6.58 -5.24 19.88
C MET A 119 7.31 -4.04 19.27
N VAL A 120 7.62 -4.09 17.96
CA VAL A 120 8.20 -2.95 17.23
C VAL A 120 7.27 -1.74 17.35
N PRO A 121 7.72 -0.59 17.90
CA PRO A 121 6.85 0.56 18.08
C PRO A 121 6.47 1.19 16.74
N ARG A 122 5.21 1.63 16.62
CA ARG A 122 4.66 2.28 15.41
C ARG A 122 5.06 3.75 15.29
N ILE A 123 6.35 3.98 15.08
CA ILE A 123 6.95 5.30 14.80
C ILE A 123 7.54 5.35 13.38
N SER A 124 7.66 6.54 12.78
CA SER A 124 8.03 6.70 11.37
C SER A 124 9.31 5.96 10.98
N ARG A 125 10.34 6.02 11.84
CA ARG A 125 11.63 5.36 11.58
C ARG A 125 11.55 3.82 11.56
N ALA A 126 10.56 3.25 12.25
CA ALA A 126 10.42 1.82 12.47
C ALA A 126 9.45 1.15 11.49
N GLN A 127 8.75 1.90 10.64
CA GLN A 127 7.83 1.34 9.63
C GLN A 127 8.49 0.30 8.71
N LYS A 128 9.78 0.51 8.38
CA LYS A 128 10.60 -0.39 7.56
C LYS A 128 10.86 -1.78 8.18
N MET A 129 10.61 -1.93 9.48
CA MET A 129 10.80 -3.19 10.22
C MET A 129 9.50 -3.68 10.89
N ASP A 130 8.36 -3.06 10.58
CA ASP A 130 7.06 -3.48 11.07
C ASP A 130 6.61 -4.77 10.36
N ALA A 131 6.88 -5.89 11.03
CA ALA A 131 6.53 -7.22 10.55
C ALA A 131 5.01 -7.46 10.54
N LEU A 132 4.26 -6.87 11.47
CA LEU A 132 2.80 -7.02 11.54
C LEU A 132 2.14 -6.38 10.31
N SER A 133 2.56 -5.18 9.94
CA SER A 133 2.06 -4.51 8.73
C SER A 133 2.39 -5.31 7.46
N SER A 134 3.60 -5.88 7.39
CA SER A 134 4.00 -6.73 6.26
C SER A 134 3.13 -7.99 6.13
N MET A 135 2.89 -8.70 7.24
CA MET A 135 2.06 -9.91 7.23
C MET A 135 0.59 -9.59 6.99
N ALA A 136 0.08 -8.48 7.55
CA ALA A 136 -1.29 -8.03 7.34
C ALA A 136 -1.55 -7.67 5.87
N ASN A 137 -0.61 -7.01 5.20
CA ASN A 137 -0.73 -6.69 3.77
C ASN A 137 -0.87 -7.96 2.92
N ILE A 138 -0.02 -8.96 3.17
CA ILE A 138 -0.09 -10.27 2.48
C ILE A 138 -1.40 -10.99 2.81
N ALA A 139 -1.83 -10.99 4.08
CA ALA A 139 -3.07 -11.63 4.48
C ALA A 139 -4.28 -11.02 3.76
N GLY A 140 -4.35 -9.69 3.65
CA GLY A 140 -5.41 -9.00 2.92
C GLY A 140 -5.44 -9.32 1.43
N TYR A 141 -4.28 -9.37 0.77
CA TYR A 141 -4.19 -9.83 -0.62
C TYR A 141 -4.62 -11.30 -0.75
N ARG A 142 -4.08 -12.19 0.10
CA ARG A 142 -4.38 -13.62 0.06
C ARG A 142 -5.85 -13.90 0.34
N ALA A 143 -6.49 -13.13 1.21
CA ALA A 143 -7.92 -13.22 1.50
C ALA A 143 -8.76 -13.12 0.21
N VAL A 144 -8.44 -12.17 -0.67
CA VAL A 144 -9.16 -11.98 -1.92
C VAL A 144 -8.92 -13.14 -2.90
N ILE A 145 -7.70 -13.69 -2.93
CA ILE A 145 -7.38 -14.86 -3.75
C ILE A 145 -8.14 -16.11 -3.25
N GLU A 146 -8.20 -16.32 -1.94
CA GLU A 146 -8.98 -17.41 -1.34
C GLU A 146 -10.48 -17.22 -1.58
N ALA A 147 -10.98 -15.97 -1.51
CA ALA A 147 -12.35 -15.65 -1.87
C ALA A 147 -12.65 -16.03 -3.32
N GLY A 148 -11.77 -15.63 -4.26
CA GLY A 148 -11.89 -15.99 -5.67
C GLY A 148 -11.85 -17.50 -5.93
N ASN A 149 -11.00 -18.23 -5.23
CA ASN A 149 -10.92 -19.70 -5.37
C ASN A 149 -12.18 -20.42 -4.85
N ASN A 150 -12.89 -19.81 -3.89
CA ASN A 150 -14.11 -20.38 -3.32
C ASN A 150 -15.40 -19.81 -3.93
N PHE A 151 -15.32 -18.77 -4.75
CA PHE A 151 -16.47 -18.09 -5.33
C PHE A 151 -16.73 -18.56 -6.77
N GLY A 152 -17.94 -19.07 -7.04
CA GLY A 152 -18.30 -19.69 -8.32
C GLY A 152 -18.58 -18.73 -9.49
N ARG A 153 -18.34 -17.42 -9.34
CA ARG A 153 -18.64 -16.39 -10.34
C ARG A 153 -17.45 -15.45 -10.56
N PHE A 154 -17.47 -14.68 -11.65
CA PHE A 154 -16.44 -13.69 -11.94
C PHE A 154 -16.48 -12.50 -10.97
N PHE A 155 -15.30 -12.00 -10.59
CA PHE A 155 -15.15 -10.71 -9.92
C PHE A 155 -15.46 -9.57 -10.89
N THR A 156 -14.85 -9.60 -12.07
CA THR A 156 -15.01 -8.57 -13.10
C THR A 156 -16.34 -8.71 -13.82
N GLY A 157 -17.10 -7.61 -13.91
CA GLY A 157 -18.28 -7.54 -14.75
C GLY A 157 -17.91 -7.56 -16.24
N GLN A 158 -18.67 -8.28 -17.06
CA GLN A 158 -18.38 -8.45 -18.49
C GLN A 158 -19.66 -8.37 -19.31
N VAL A 159 -19.55 -7.81 -20.52
CA VAL A 159 -20.62 -7.87 -21.54
C VAL A 159 -20.12 -8.78 -22.64
N THR A 160 -20.85 -9.87 -22.88
CA THR A 160 -20.50 -10.89 -23.87
C THR A 160 -21.67 -11.14 -24.82
N ALA A 161 -21.44 -11.91 -25.89
CA ALA A 161 -22.52 -12.36 -26.77
C ALA A 161 -23.61 -13.17 -26.04
N ALA A 162 -23.26 -13.84 -24.93
CA ALA A 162 -24.18 -14.62 -24.11
C ALA A 162 -24.93 -13.78 -23.06
N GLY A 163 -24.68 -12.46 -22.99
CA GLY A 163 -25.33 -11.54 -22.06
C GLY A 163 -24.36 -10.77 -21.17
N LYS A 164 -24.95 -9.99 -20.26
CA LYS A 164 -24.23 -9.14 -19.29
C LYS A 164 -24.08 -9.89 -17.96
N VAL A 165 -22.85 -10.08 -17.52
CA VAL A 165 -22.52 -10.60 -16.19
C VAL A 165 -22.15 -9.43 -15.28
N PRO A 166 -22.88 -9.19 -14.18
CA PRO A 166 -22.53 -8.12 -13.24
C PRO A 166 -21.27 -8.47 -12.45
N PRO A 167 -20.48 -7.46 -12.04
CA PRO A 167 -19.32 -7.67 -11.17
C PRO A 167 -19.73 -8.22 -9.80
N ALA A 168 -18.81 -8.90 -9.13
CA ALA A 168 -19.00 -9.31 -7.74
C ALA A 168 -19.04 -8.08 -6.81
N LYS A 169 -19.83 -8.18 -5.75
CA LYS A 169 -19.89 -7.17 -4.68
C LYS A 169 -19.13 -7.67 -3.45
N VAL A 170 -18.10 -6.94 -3.04
CA VAL A 170 -17.23 -7.29 -1.92
C VAL A 170 -17.43 -6.27 -0.80
N LEU A 171 -17.70 -6.74 0.41
CA LEU A 171 -17.70 -5.93 1.63
C LEU A 171 -16.47 -6.22 2.48
N VAL A 172 -15.70 -5.19 2.83
CA VAL A 172 -14.55 -5.30 3.73
C VAL A 172 -14.87 -4.63 5.07
N ILE A 173 -14.81 -5.40 6.16
CA ILE A 173 -15.09 -4.92 7.52
C ILE A 173 -13.77 -4.74 8.27
N GLY A 174 -13.38 -3.48 8.46
CA GLY A 174 -12.09 -3.04 8.95
C GLY A 174 -11.17 -2.61 7.80
N ALA A 175 -10.62 -1.39 7.90
CA ALA A 175 -9.69 -0.81 6.93
C ALA A 175 -8.34 -0.49 7.60
N GLY A 176 -7.84 -1.46 8.36
CA GLY A 176 -6.41 -1.54 8.71
C GLY A 176 -5.57 -1.95 7.49
N VAL A 177 -4.31 -2.32 7.71
CA VAL A 177 -3.39 -2.70 6.61
C VAL A 177 -3.92 -3.89 5.79
N ALA A 178 -4.48 -4.92 6.46
CA ALA A 178 -5.09 -6.06 5.77
C ALA A 178 -6.35 -5.66 4.99
N GLY A 179 -7.22 -4.87 5.60
CA GLY A 179 -8.44 -4.36 4.96
C GLY A 179 -8.15 -3.55 3.70
N LEU A 180 -7.22 -2.59 3.78
CA LEU A 180 -6.80 -1.78 2.63
C LEU A 180 -6.17 -2.65 1.53
N ALA A 181 -5.35 -3.65 1.88
CA ALA A 181 -4.81 -4.59 0.90
C ALA A 181 -5.91 -5.42 0.21
N ALA A 182 -6.92 -5.87 0.97
CA ALA A 182 -8.09 -6.57 0.42
C ALA A 182 -8.91 -5.66 -0.50
N ILE A 183 -9.16 -4.41 -0.10
CA ILE A 183 -9.85 -3.40 -0.93
C ILE A 183 -9.10 -3.20 -2.26
N GLY A 184 -7.81 -2.90 -2.21
CA GLY A 184 -7.00 -2.68 -3.41
C GLY A 184 -6.99 -3.88 -4.34
N THR A 185 -6.87 -5.09 -3.78
CA THR A 185 -6.86 -6.33 -4.55
C THR A 185 -8.23 -6.58 -5.20
N ALA A 186 -9.33 -6.48 -4.44
CA ALA A 186 -10.68 -6.69 -4.95
C ALA A 186 -11.07 -5.66 -6.02
N THR A 187 -10.74 -4.38 -5.82
CA THR A 187 -10.96 -3.33 -6.83
C THR A 187 -10.15 -3.62 -8.09
N SER A 188 -8.89 -4.05 -7.96
CA SER A 188 -8.05 -4.39 -9.13
C SER A 188 -8.60 -5.56 -9.95
N LEU A 189 -9.33 -6.49 -9.31
CA LEU A 189 -10.03 -7.59 -9.98
C LEU A 189 -11.38 -7.15 -10.60
N GLY A 190 -11.75 -5.88 -10.48
CA GLY A 190 -12.97 -5.31 -11.09
C GLY A 190 -14.25 -5.60 -10.32
N ALA A 191 -14.15 -5.94 -9.03
CA ALA A 191 -15.31 -6.02 -8.14
C ALA A 191 -15.79 -4.62 -7.72
N VAL A 192 -17.06 -4.54 -7.32
CA VAL A 192 -17.61 -3.37 -6.62
C VAL A 192 -17.31 -3.55 -5.15
N VAL A 193 -16.47 -2.69 -4.59
CA VAL A 193 -16.01 -2.82 -3.20
C VAL A 193 -16.69 -1.79 -2.32
N ARG A 194 -17.26 -2.26 -1.22
CA ARG A 194 -17.74 -1.46 -0.09
C ARG A 194 -16.84 -1.75 1.11
N ALA A 195 -16.58 -0.76 1.93
CA ALA A 195 -15.80 -0.95 3.14
C ALA A 195 -16.34 -0.16 4.31
N PHE A 196 -16.18 -0.72 5.51
CA PHE A 196 -16.55 -0.10 6.77
C PHE A 196 -15.35 -0.09 7.71
N ASP A 197 -15.10 1.02 8.40
CA ASP A 197 -14.19 1.12 9.54
C ASP A 197 -14.79 2.08 10.55
N VAL A 198 -14.52 1.87 11.84
CA VAL A 198 -15.02 2.74 12.91
C VAL A 198 -14.29 4.09 12.93
N ARG A 199 -13.13 4.17 12.29
CA ARG A 199 -12.30 5.38 12.19
C ARG A 199 -12.74 6.22 11.00
N PRO A 200 -13.25 7.46 11.19
CA PRO A 200 -13.65 8.30 10.07
C PRO A 200 -12.46 8.73 9.19
N GLU A 201 -11.25 8.82 9.74
CA GLU A 201 -10.05 9.28 9.02
C GLU A 201 -9.57 8.33 7.91
N VAL A 202 -9.99 7.07 7.88
CA VAL A 202 -9.64 6.13 6.80
C VAL A 202 -10.57 6.21 5.59
N SER A 203 -11.68 6.94 5.68
CA SER A 203 -12.65 7.12 4.59
C SER A 203 -11.98 7.62 3.30
N GLU A 204 -11.12 8.65 3.39
CA GLU A 204 -10.39 9.18 2.24
C GLU A 204 -9.45 8.15 1.61
N GLN A 205 -8.84 7.28 2.43
CA GLN A 205 -7.98 6.21 1.92
C GLN A 205 -8.81 5.18 1.15
N ILE A 206 -9.94 4.76 1.71
CA ILE A 206 -10.87 3.79 1.09
C ILE A 206 -11.40 4.32 -0.24
N GLU A 207 -11.88 5.57 -0.26
CA GLU A 207 -12.40 6.23 -1.45
C GLU A 207 -11.30 6.39 -2.51
N SER A 208 -10.08 6.75 -2.12
CA SER A 208 -8.94 6.87 -3.07
C SER A 208 -8.57 5.55 -3.74
N MET A 209 -8.91 4.41 -3.12
CA MET A 209 -8.71 3.07 -3.66
C MET A 209 -9.90 2.59 -4.51
N GLY A 210 -10.92 3.43 -4.72
CA GLY A 210 -12.09 3.14 -5.55
C GLY A 210 -13.18 2.33 -4.86
N ALA A 211 -13.18 2.25 -3.52
CA ALA A 211 -14.22 1.61 -2.74
C ALA A 211 -15.21 2.63 -2.13
N GLU A 212 -16.45 2.21 -1.94
CA GLU A 212 -17.49 2.97 -1.26
C GLU A 212 -17.32 2.83 0.27
N PHE A 213 -17.15 3.93 0.98
CA PHE A 213 -17.12 3.91 2.45
C PHE A 213 -18.55 3.93 3.01
N LEU A 214 -18.89 2.93 3.82
CA LEU A 214 -20.17 2.85 4.52
C LEU A 214 -20.11 3.72 5.78
N PHE A 215 -20.78 4.87 5.74
CA PHE A 215 -20.90 5.77 6.89
C PHE A 215 -22.02 5.31 7.85
N LEU A 216 -21.75 5.38 9.14
CA LEU A 216 -22.78 5.36 10.19
C LEU A 216 -22.89 6.78 10.78
N ASP A 217 -24.07 7.36 10.73
CA ASP A 217 -24.31 8.71 11.23
C ASP A 217 -24.43 8.70 12.77
N PHE A 218 -23.42 9.24 13.47
CA PHE A 218 -23.37 9.39 14.92
C PHE A 218 -22.62 10.66 15.34
N GLU A 219 -23.18 11.37 16.33
CA GLU A 219 -22.61 12.60 16.90
C GLU A 219 -21.35 12.34 17.75
N ASP A 220 -21.17 11.12 18.29
CA ASP A 220 -20.05 10.72 19.17
C ASP A 220 -18.94 9.95 18.45
N SER A 221 -18.41 10.52 17.35
CA SER A 221 -17.23 9.96 16.70
C SER A 221 -15.99 10.12 17.59
N GLN A 222 -15.60 9.07 18.33
CA GLN A 222 -14.41 9.08 19.16
C GLN A 222 -13.13 9.07 18.29
N ASP A 223 -12.25 10.03 18.55
CA ASP A 223 -10.97 10.23 17.84
C ASP A 223 -10.02 9.03 18.13
N GLY A 224 -9.78 8.15 17.15
CA GLY A 224 -8.87 6.99 17.27
C GLY A 224 -7.37 7.35 17.32
N SER A 225 -7.06 8.64 17.42
CA SER A 225 -5.70 9.18 17.37
C SER A 225 -4.91 9.02 18.67
N GLU A 226 -5.58 8.83 19.83
CA GLU A 226 -4.90 8.67 21.13
C GLU A 226 -4.31 7.26 21.36
N SER A 227 -4.76 6.24 20.62
CA SER A 227 -4.38 4.83 20.79
C SER A 227 -3.25 4.34 19.84
N GLY A 228 -2.55 5.25 19.16
CA GLY A 228 -1.53 4.88 18.17
C GLY A 228 -2.12 4.24 16.89
N GLY A 229 -3.35 4.63 16.52
CA GLY A 229 -4.02 4.20 15.30
C GLY A 229 -4.89 2.94 15.42
N TYR A 230 -5.07 2.40 16.64
CA TYR A 230 -5.97 1.28 16.90
C TYR A 230 -7.41 1.74 17.18
N ALA A 231 -8.39 0.96 16.73
CA ALA A 231 -9.79 1.22 17.06
C ALA A 231 -10.08 0.97 18.54
N SER A 232 -10.75 1.92 19.20
CA SER A 232 -11.31 1.73 20.55
C SER A 232 -12.58 0.87 20.50
N PRO A 233 -12.91 0.13 21.58
CA PRO A 233 -14.18 -0.59 21.67
C PRO A 233 -15.38 0.36 21.51
N SER A 234 -16.30 0.02 20.63
CA SER A 234 -17.51 0.81 20.38
C SER A 234 -18.53 0.69 21.52
N SER A 235 -19.36 1.73 21.70
CA SER A 235 -20.51 1.67 22.60
C SER A 235 -21.53 0.60 22.13
N PRO A 236 -22.35 0.04 23.03
CA PRO A 236 -23.38 -0.92 22.64
C PRO A 236 -24.33 -0.39 21.56
N GLU A 237 -24.71 0.88 21.65
CA GLU A 237 -25.59 1.55 20.67
C GLU A 237 -24.94 1.67 19.29
N PHE A 238 -23.66 2.01 19.23
CA PHE A 238 -22.90 2.03 17.98
C PHE A 238 -22.83 0.63 17.36
N ARG A 239 -22.59 -0.38 18.19
CA ARG A 239 -22.54 -1.77 17.74
C ARG A 239 -23.87 -2.23 17.14
N GLU A 240 -25.01 -1.91 17.76
CA GLU A 240 -26.31 -2.29 17.20
C GLU A 240 -26.57 -1.64 15.84
N LYS A 241 -26.32 -0.34 15.68
CA LYS A 241 -26.44 0.31 14.35
C LYS A 241 -25.44 -0.23 13.33
N GLN A 242 -24.24 -0.58 13.76
CA GLN A 242 -23.26 -1.25 12.91
C GLN A 242 -23.80 -2.59 12.40
N LEU A 243 -24.40 -3.39 13.28
CA LEU A 243 -25.03 -4.65 12.89
C LEU A 243 -26.26 -4.43 12.00
N GLU A 244 -27.06 -3.40 12.23
CA GLU A 244 -28.17 -3.02 11.34
C GLU A 244 -27.68 -2.71 9.93
N CYS A 245 -26.64 -1.88 9.79
CA CYS A 245 -26.02 -1.60 8.49
C CYS A 245 -25.52 -2.88 7.80
N PHE A 246 -24.87 -3.78 8.52
CA PHE A 246 -24.39 -5.04 7.95
C PHE A 246 -25.54 -5.97 7.55
N ARG A 247 -26.65 -6.01 8.31
CA ARG A 247 -27.87 -6.73 7.92
C ARG A 247 -28.47 -6.21 6.62
N GLU A 248 -28.45 -4.89 6.42
CA GLU A 248 -28.92 -4.28 5.16
C GLU A 248 -28.02 -4.65 3.96
N GLN A 249 -26.71 -4.81 4.19
CA GLN A 249 -25.77 -5.19 3.12
C GLN A 249 -25.82 -6.68 2.78
N ALA A 250 -26.10 -7.57 3.76
CA ALA A 250 -25.97 -9.02 3.63
C ALA A 250 -26.67 -9.66 2.41
N PRO A 251 -27.92 -9.28 2.05
CA PRO A 251 -28.59 -9.85 0.87
C PRO A 251 -27.99 -9.42 -0.46
N ASP A 252 -27.29 -8.28 -0.50
CA ASP A 252 -26.78 -7.69 -1.74
C ASP A 252 -25.35 -8.11 -2.06
N VAL A 253 -24.50 -8.30 -1.05
CA VAL A 253 -23.07 -8.60 -1.22
C VAL A 253 -22.84 -10.09 -1.55
N ASP A 254 -21.78 -10.36 -2.30
CA ASP A 254 -21.41 -11.73 -2.69
C ASP A 254 -20.22 -12.25 -1.85
N ILE A 255 -19.33 -11.35 -1.42
CA ILE A 255 -18.13 -11.70 -0.65
C ILE A 255 -18.01 -10.74 0.55
N VAL A 256 -17.66 -11.28 1.71
CA VAL A 256 -17.35 -10.51 2.92
C VAL A 256 -15.96 -10.86 3.42
N ILE A 257 -15.14 -9.85 3.70
CA ILE A 257 -13.81 -10.02 4.28
C ILE A 257 -13.78 -9.27 5.60
N THR A 258 -13.60 -9.98 6.71
CA THR A 258 -13.58 -9.38 8.06
C THR A 258 -12.17 -9.34 8.61
N THR A 259 -11.74 -8.17 9.08
CA THR A 259 -10.37 -7.94 9.58
C THR A 259 -10.36 -7.21 10.93
N ALA A 260 -11.49 -7.18 11.64
CA ALA A 260 -11.63 -6.41 12.85
C ALA A 260 -10.97 -7.13 14.03
N LEU A 261 -9.83 -6.62 14.48
CA LEU A 261 -9.05 -7.18 15.58
C LEU A 261 -8.61 -6.09 16.55
N ILE A 262 -8.84 -6.32 17.84
CA ILE A 262 -8.38 -5.44 18.92
C ILE A 262 -7.28 -6.20 19.69
N PRO A 263 -6.06 -5.66 19.80
CA PRO A 263 -4.98 -6.31 20.55
C PRO A 263 -5.40 -6.70 21.97
N GLY A 264 -5.08 -7.93 22.37
CA GLY A 264 -5.36 -8.45 23.72
C GLY A 264 -6.83 -8.78 24.01
N ARG A 265 -7.73 -8.70 23.02
CA ARG A 265 -9.16 -9.04 23.18
C ARG A 265 -9.62 -10.06 22.15
N PRO A 266 -10.71 -10.80 22.43
CA PRO A 266 -11.38 -11.61 21.42
C PRO A 266 -11.87 -10.75 20.24
N ALA A 267 -11.94 -11.35 19.06
CA ALA A 267 -12.50 -10.71 17.89
C ALA A 267 -13.99 -10.37 18.13
N PRO A 268 -14.44 -9.14 17.81
CA PRO A 268 -15.85 -8.79 17.93
C PRO A 268 -16.68 -9.57 16.90
N LYS A 269 -17.84 -10.11 17.30
CA LYS A 269 -18.82 -10.70 16.39
C LYS A 269 -19.53 -9.60 15.62
N LEU A 270 -19.23 -9.52 14.31
CA LEU A 270 -19.71 -8.48 13.40
C LEU A 270 -20.50 -9.06 12.22
N TRP A 271 -20.33 -10.35 11.91
CA TRP A 271 -21.07 -11.03 10.86
C TRP A 271 -21.82 -12.23 11.44
N LEU A 272 -23.06 -11.98 11.83
CA LEU A 272 -23.84 -12.92 12.63
C LEU A 272 -24.49 -14.02 11.78
N GLU A 273 -24.95 -15.10 12.41
CA GLU A 273 -25.58 -16.24 11.73
C GLU A 273 -26.78 -15.84 10.85
N ASP A 274 -27.61 -14.89 11.30
CA ASP A 274 -28.74 -14.37 10.53
C ASP A 274 -28.30 -13.63 9.26
N MET A 275 -27.17 -12.90 9.32
CA MET A 275 -26.58 -12.26 8.15
C MET A 275 -26.05 -13.30 7.16
N VAL A 276 -25.40 -14.36 7.64
CA VAL A 276 -24.95 -15.48 6.79
C VAL A 276 -26.15 -16.13 6.08
N ALA A 277 -27.23 -16.39 6.81
CA ALA A 277 -28.45 -16.96 6.26
C ALA A 277 -29.12 -16.05 5.20
N ALA A 278 -28.98 -14.73 5.34
CA ALA A 278 -29.52 -13.74 4.39
C ALA A 278 -28.68 -13.59 3.11
N MET A 279 -27.43 -14.05 3.10
CA MET A 279 -26.58 -14.00 1.90
C MET A 279 -27.07 -14.97 0.81
N LYS A 280 -26.66 -14.69 -0.43
CA LYS A 280 -26.93 -15.57 -1.58
C LYS A 280 -26.18 -16.90 -1.44
N PRO A 281 -26.77 -18.03 -1.90
CA PRO A 281 -26.05 -19.29 -2.01
C PRO A 281 -24.79 -19.16 -2.87
N GLY A 282 -23.68 -19.74 -2.42
CA GLY A 282 -22.38 -19.63 -3.08
C GLY A 282 -21.60 -18.35 -2.76
N SER A 283 -22.14 -17.44 -1.92
CA SER A 283 -21.37 -16.33 -1.35
C SER A 283 -20.22 -16.85 -0.48
N VAL A 284 -19.20 -16.02 -0.28
CA VAL A 284 -17.98 -16.37 0.45
C VAL A 284 -17.68 -15.38 1.57
N ILE A 285 -17.34 -15.88 2.74
CA ILE A 285 -16.87 -15.10 3.88
C ILE A 285 -15.43 -15.52 4.18
N ILE A 286 -14.53 -14.54 4.23
CA ILE A 286 -13.15 -14.72 4.65
C ILE A 286 -12.95 -14.02 6.00
N ASP A 287 -12.67 -14.80 7.04
CA ASP A 287 -12.50 -14.27 8.39
C ASP A 287 -11.03 -14.25 8.80
N LEU A 288 -10.37 -13.09 8.64
CA LEU A 288 -8.97 -12.92 9.02
C LEU A 288 -8.76 -12.87 10.54
N ALA A 289 -9.82 -12.77 11.33
CA ALA A 289 -9.75 -12.74 12.78
C ALA A 289 -10.00 -14.12 13.43
N ALA A 290 -10.02 -15.20 12.64
CA ALA A 290 -10.31 -16.56 13.10
C ALA A 290 -9.44 -17.00 14.29
N GLU A 291 -8.16 -16.62 14.30
CA GLU A 291 -7.22 -16.94 15.40
C GLU A 291 -7.65 -16.38 16.78
N LYS A 292 -8.48 -15.33 16.82
CA LYS A 292 -9.02 -14.73 18.05
C LYS A 292 -10.53 -14.94 18.20
N GLY A 293 -11.05 -16.00 17.60
CA GLY A 293 -12.45 -16.41 17.69
C GLY A 293 -13.32 -16.00 16.49
N GLY A 294 -12.78 -15.23 15.54
CA GLY A 294 -13.46 -14.84 14.30
C GLY A 294 -14.51 -13.75 14.48
N ASN A 295 -14.65 -12.90 13.46
CA ASN A 295 -15.73 -11.92 13.38
C ASN A 295 -17.06 -12.52 12.94
N CYS A 296 -17.06 -13.69 12.29
CA CYS A 296 -18.25 -14.41 11.88
C CYS A 296 -18.65 -15.50 12.89
N ASP A 297 -19.95 -15.70 13.12
CA ASP A 297 -20.45 -16.70 14.06
C ASP A 297 -20.18 -18.14 13.61
N LEU A 298 -20.18 -18.39 12.30
CA LEU A 298 -19.95 -19.71 11.71
C LEU A 298 -18.46 -20.03 11.50
N THR A 299 -17.55 -19.12 11.87
CA THR A 299 -16.10 -19.33 11.71
C THR A 299 -15.63 -20.46 12.61
N LYS A 300 -14.97 -21.44 11.99
CA LYS A 300 -14.16 -22.45 12.67
C LYS A 300 -12.70 -22.25 12.27
N PRO A 301 -11.78 -22.02 13.23
CA PRO A 301 -10.37 -21.84 12.92
C PRO A 301 -9.80 -23.00 12.10
N ASP A 302 -9.02 -22.68 11.08
CA ASP A 302 -8.37 -23.60 10.14
C ASP A 302 -9.30 -24.49 9.29
N GLU A 303 -10.59 -24.17 9.28
CA GLU A 303 -11.59 -24.92 8.50
C GLU A 303 -12.22 -24.10 7.37
N ARG A 304 -12.69 -24.85 6.36
CA ARG A 304 -13.65 -24.38 5.35
C ARG A 304 -15.02 -24.93 5.70
N VAL A 305 -15.91 -24.08 6.17
CA VAL A 305 -17.29 -24.42 6.54
C VAL A 305 -18.23 -24.05 5.40
N VAL A 306 -19.25 -24.86 5.16
CA VAL A 306 -20.38 -24.51 4.28
C VAL A 306 -21.62 -24.44 5.15
N SER A 307 -22.29 -23.30 5.17
CA SER A 307 -23.53 -23.09 5.92
C SER A 307 -24.71 -23.82 5.27
N ASP A 308 -25.83 -23.92 5.99
CA ASP A 308 -27.05 -24.57 5.50
C ASP A 308 -27.63 -23.92 4.24
N ASN A 309 -27.47 -22.60 4.08
CA ASN A 309 -27.88 -21.86 2.87
C ASN A 309 -26.81 -21.84 1.75
N GLY A 310 -25.71 -22.58 1.91
CA GLY A 310 -24.68 -22.75 0.89
C GLY A 310 -23.63 -21.63 0.81
N VAL A 311 -23.48 -20.82 1.86
CA VAL A 311 -22.41 -19.83 1.99
C VAL A 311 -21.14 -20.52 2.47
N VAL A 312 -20.00 -20.18 1.88
CA VAL A 312 -18.69 -20.72 2.26
C VAL A 312 -18.02 -19.79 3.25
N VAL A 313 -17.63 -20.29 4.42
CA VAL A 313 -16.91 -19.54 5.46
C VAL A 313 -15.49 -20.11 5.57
N ILE A 314 -14.49 -19.26 5.37
CA ILE A 314 -13.07 -19.62 5.44
C ILE A 314 -12.46 -18.98 6.70
N GLY A 315 -12.01 -19.84 7.62
CA GLY A 315 -11.41 -19.44 8.89
C GLY A 315 -9.93 -19.79 9.03
N TYR A 316 -9.18 -19.84 7.94
CA TYR A 316 -7.74 -20.18 7.99
C TYR A 316 -6.96 -19.19 8.87
N THR A 317 -5.98 -19.68 9.63
CA THR A 317 -5.12 -18.83 10.48
C THR A 317 -3.72 -18.60 9.89
N ASP A 318 -3.43 -19.23 8.75
CA ASP A 318 -2.10 -19.30 8.14
C ASP A 318 -1.99 -18.52 6.81
N PHE A 319 -2.80 -17.47 6.61
CA PHE A 319 -2.84 -16.71 5.35
C PHE A 319 -1.46 -16.26 4.82
N PRO A 320 -0.55 -15.70 5.64
CA PRO A 320 0.81 -15.38 5.17
C PRO A 320 1.62 -16.62 4.78
N SER A 321 1.40 -17.77 5.42
CA SER A 321 2.08 -19.03 5.11
C SER A 321 1.71 -19.57 3.73
N ARG A 322 0.46 -19.36 3.30
CA ARG A 322 -0.03 -19.71 1.95
C ARG A 322 0.61 -18.88 0.83
N MET A 323 1.38 -17.85 1.17
CA MET A 323 2.23 -17.07 0.28
C MET A 323 3.67 -17.02 0.81
N ALA A 324 4.18 -18.17 1.25
CA ALA A 324 5.44 -18.31 1.97
C ALA A 324 6.63 -17.59 1.33
N THR A 325 6.81 -17.65 0.01
CA THR A 325 7.90 -16.96 -0.68
C THR A 325 7.87 -15.45 -0.44
N GLN A 326 6.74 -14.80 -0.71
CA GLN A 326 6.58 -13.36 -0.54
C GLN A 326 6.65 -12.96 0.94
N SER A 327 6.02 -13.75 1.82
CA SER A 327 6.06 -13.52 3.26
C SER A 327 7.47 -13.62 3.82
N SER A 328 8.25 -14.62 3.40
CA SER A 328 9.64 -14.79 3.83
C SER A 328 10.52 -13.64 3.35
N LEU A 329 10.33 -13.18 2.10
CA LEU A 329 11.07 -12.03 1.56
C LEU A 329 10.82 -10.75 2.38
N LEU A 330 9.55 -10.42 2.64
CA LEU A 330 9.22 -9.22 3.43
C LEU A 330 9.65 -9.37 4.88
N TYR A 331 9.39 -10.51 5.51
CA TYR A 331 9.75 -10.73 6.91
C TYR A 331 11.26 -10.75 7.14
N ALA A 332 12.03 -11.42 6.29
CA ALA A 332 13.49 -11.40 6.36
C ALA A 332 14.06 -9.99 6.10
N THR A 333 13.39 -9.18 5.27
CA THR A 333 13.73 -7.76 5.08
C THR A 333 13.50 -6.96 6.37
N ASN A 334 12.39 -7.17 7.08
CA ASN A 334 12.11 -6.54 8.38
C ASN A 334 13.18 -6.90 9.42
N ILE A 335 13.52 -8.19 9.54
CA ILE A 335 14.61 -8.65 10.42
C ILE A 335 15.94 -7.99 10.04
N ARG A 336 16.26 -7.93 8.75
CA ARG A 336 17.47 -7.25 8.26
C ARG A 336 17.47 -5.75 8.57
N HIS A 337 16.32 -5.08 8.58
CA HIS A 337 16.20 -3.70 9.06
C HIS A 337 16.48 -3.59 10.57
N MET A 338 15.94 -4.51 11.38
CA MET A 338 16.25 -4.59 12.81
C MET A 338 17.75 -4.83 13.06
N LEU A 339 18.36 -5.79 12.34
CA LEU A 339 19.81 -6.06 12.41
C LEU A 339 20.66 -4.86 11.97
N THR A 340 20.18 -4.04 11.04
CA THR A 340 20.88 -2.80 10.66
C THR A 340 20.91 -1.81 11.82
N ASP A 341 19.79 -1.65 12.52
CA ASP A 341 19.71 -0.75 13.67
C ASP A 341 20.50 -1.31 14.87
N LEU A 342 20.60 -2.65 15.01
CA LEU A 342 21.47 -3.32 15.99
C LEU A 342 22.96 -3.31 15.62
N THR A 343 23.33 -3.02 14.37
CA THR A 343 24.73 -3.03 13.89
C THR A 343 25.04 -1.73 13.14
N PRO A 344 25.01 -0.57 13.83
CA PRO A 344 25.16 0.74 13.19
C PRO A 344 26.52 0.91 12.49
N GLU A 345 27.60 0.38 13.07
CA GLU A 345 28.97 0.46 12.54
C GLU A 345 29.27 -0.57 11.44
N LYS A 346 28.38 -1.56 11.21
CA LYS A 346 28.53 -2.62 10.19
C LYS A 346 29.79 -3.48 10.35
N GLU A 347 30.28 -3.63 11.59
CA GLU A 347 31.46 -4.45 11.92
C GLU A 347 31.10 -5.88 12.35
N GLY A 348 29.83 -6.30 12.17
CA GLY A 348 29.40 -7.64 12.56
C GLY A 348 29.26 -7.86 14.07
N VAL A 349 29.17 -6.79 14.85
CA VAL A 349 28.97 -6.82 16.30
C VAL A 349 27.65 -6.14 16.65
N ILE A 350 26.81 -6.82 17.45
CA ILE A 350 25.55 -6.23 17.92
C ILE A 350 25.83 -5.18 19.00
N ASN A 351 25.28 -3.99 18.80
CA ASN A 351 25.14 -2.94 19.79
C ASN A 351 23.67 -2.89 20.26
N HIS A 352 23.39 -3.53 21.39
CA HIS A 352 22.04 -3.59 21.96
C HIS A 352 21.72 -2.32 22.77
N ASN A 353 21.56 -1.20 22.07
CA ASN A 353 21.36 0.09 22.71
C ASN A 353 19.94 0.24 23.31
N MET A 354 19.80 0.01 24.62
CA MET A 354 18.55 0.13 25.37
C MET A 354 18.05 1.58 25.54
N ASP A 355 18.81 2.60 25.10
CA ASP A 355 18.36 4.00 25.04
C ASP A 355 17.58 4.33 23.75
N ASP A 356 17.71 3.47 22.72
CA ASP A 356 16.98 3.60 21.46
C ASP A 356 15.54 3.12 21.64
N ASP A 357 14.57 3.97 21.29
CA ASP A 357 13.14 3.70 21.48
C ASP A 357 12.65 2.43 20.75
N VAL A 358 13.22 2.08 19.61
CA VAL A 358 12.81 0.89 18.82
C VAL A 358 13.40 -0.36 19.42
N ILE A 359 14.70 -0.37 19.71
CA ILE A 359 15.37 -1.52 20.32
C ILE A 359 14.76 -1.77 21.71
N ARG A 360 14.61 -0.72 22.52
CA ARG A 360 13.97 -0.82 23.85
C ARG A 360 12.52 -1.27 23.76
N GLY A 361 11.77 -0.76 22.79
CA GLY A 361 10.36 -1.10 22.59
C GLY A 361 10.16 -2.58 22.22
N ALA A 362 11.03 -3.11 21.37
CA ALA A 362 10.95 -4.50 20.89
C ALA A 362 11.63 -5.52 21.82
N THR A 363 12.57 -5.12 22.68
CA THR A 363 13.27 -6.03 23.59
C THR A 363 12.40 -6.43 24.77
N VAL A 364 12.09 -7.73 24.90
CA VAL A 364 11.22 -8.29 25.95
C VAL A 364 11.98 -9.00 27.06
N THR A 365 13.18 -9.52 26.76
CA THR A 365 14.17 -9.97 27.76
C THR A 365 15.55 -9.46 27.38
N HIS A 366 16.36 -9.12 28.39
CA HIS A 366 17.75 -8.71 28.20
C HIS A 366 18.55 -9.00 29.46
N GLN A 367 19.73 -9.61 29.32
CA GLN A 367 20.66 -9.86 30.45
C GLN A 367 19.99 -10.50 31.68
N SER A 368 19.20 -11.57 31.47
CA SER A 368 18.47 -12.28 32.53
C SER A 368 17.39 -11.46 33.25
N GLU A 369 16.96 -10.34 32.67
CA GLU A 369 15.82 -9.55 33.13
C GLU A 369 14.69 -9.53 32.08
N ILE A 370 13.45 -9.45 32.55
CA ILE A 370 12.29 -9.17 31.69
C ILE A 370 12.15 -7.66 31.58
N THR A 371 12.21 -7.15 30.36
CA THR A 371 12.12 -5.72 30.03
C THR A 371 10.74 -5.33 29.48
N PHE A 372 9.82 -6.29 29.40
CA PHE A 372 8.41 -6.08 29.10
C PHE A 372 7.62 -5.70 30.38
N PRO A 373 6.65 -4.76 30.33
CA PRO A 373 6.28 -3.92 29.20
C PRO A 373 7.27 -2.76 28.96
N PRO A 374 7.44 -2.30 27.70
CA PRO A 374 8.31 -1.17 27.41
C PRO A 374 7.72 0.15 27.93
N PRO A 375 8.56 1.13 28.30
CA PRO A 375 8.10 2.48 28.59
C PRO A 375 7.50 3.13 27.32
N PRO A 376 6.64 4.15 27.47
CA PRO A 376 6.14 4.93 26.34
C PRO A 376 7.31 5.50 25.51
N PRO A 377 7.26 5.42 24.15
CA PRO A 377 8.33 5.96 23.30
C PRO A 377 8.53 7.47 23.53
N LYS A 378 9.77 7.95 23.45
CA LYS A 378 10.09 9.38 23.61
C LYS A 378 9.53 10.23 22.47
N VAL A 379 9.46 9.65 21.26
CA VAL A 379 8.82 10.25 20.09
C VAL A 379 7.37 9.76 19.98
N LYS A 380 6.40 10.68 19.93
CA LYS A 380 4.97 10.31 19.79
C LYS A 380 4.75 9.45 18.54
N ALA A 381 3.98 8.37 18.72
CA ALA A 381 3.51 7.53 17.62
C ALA A 381 2.83 8.39 16.54
N ILE A 382 3.00 8.01 15.27
CA ILE A 382 2.24 8.65 14.20
C ILE A 382 0.78 8.21 14.38
N GLY A 383 -0.01 8.97 15.12
CA GLY A 383 -1.44 9.02 14.88
C GLY A 383 -1.65 9.56 13.46
N ALA A 384 -2.62 9.00 12.72
CA ALA A 384 -3.03 9.53 11.44
C ALA A 384 -3.17 11.06 11.56
N SER A 385 -2.48 11.81 10.70
CA SER A 385 -2.55 13.27 10.71
C SER A 385 -4.01 13.69 10.63
N LYS A 386 -4.48 14.51 11.58
CA LYS A 386 -5.85 15.04 11.57
C LYS A 386 -6.19 15.51 10.15
N PRO A 387 -7.22 14.94 9.50
CA PRO A 387 -7.69 15.46 8.23
C PRO A 387 -8.01 16.94 8.43
N LYS A 388 -7.63 17.79 7.47
CA LYS A 388 -8.17 19.15 7.43
C LYS A 388 -9.68 19.02 7.47
N LYS A 389 -10.34 19.69 8.44
CA LYS A 389 -11.80 19.75 8.54
C LYS A 389 -12.38 19.94 7.14
N LYS A 390 -13.05 18.90 6.60
CA LYS A 390 -13.92 19.07 5.44
C LYS A 390 -14.94 20.13 5.84
N GLU A 391 -14.97 21.24 5.11
CA GLU A 391 -16.12 22.14 5.16
C GLU A 391 -17.35 21.30 4.84
N LYS A 392 -18.38 21.38 5.70
CA LYS A 392 -19.64 20.65 5.53
C LYS A 392 -20.08 20.78 4.08
N GLU A 393 -20.42 19.66 3.44
CA GLU A 393 -21.04 19.73 2.12
C GLU A 393 -22.30 20.60 2.23
N PRO A 394 -22.38 21.72 1.47
CA PRO A 394 -23.53 22.59 1.53
C PRO A 394 -24.78 21.83 1.11
N THR A 395 -25.88 22.14 1.79
CA THR A 395 -27.20 21.60 1.49
C THR A 395 -27.60 21.86 0.02
N PRO A 396 -28.54 21.11 -0.57
CA PRO A 396 -28.98 21.32 -1.97
C PRO A 396 -29.44 22.75 -2.27
N GLU A 397 -29.94 23.47 -1.26
CA GLU A 397 -30.33 24.89 -1.38
C GLU A 397 -29.12 25.83 -1.40
N GLU A 398 -28.10 25.56 -0.57
CA GLU A 398 -26.84 26.30 -0.60
C GLU A 398 -26.09 26.06 -1.90
N LYS A 399 -26.04 24.81 -2.42
CA LYS A 399 -25.45 24.50 -3.74
C LYS A 399 -26.10 25.32 -4.87
N LYS A 400 -27.43 25.44 -4.89
CA LYS A 400 -28.16 26.28 -5.87
C LYS A 400 -27.88 27.79 -5.71
N ALA A 401 -27.78 28.27 -4.47
CA ALA A 401 -27.47 29.68 -4.20
C ALA A 401 -26.03 30.02 -4.63
N THR A 402 -25.07 29.13 -4.36
CA THR A 402 -23.68 29.27 -4.81
C THR A 402 -23.55 29.17 -6.33
N GLU A 403 -24.29 28.27 -6.98
CA GLU A 403 -24.35 28.19 -8.46
C GLU A 403 -24.86 29.48 -9.08
N LEU A 404 -25.94 30.08 -8.53
CA LEU A 404 -26.48 31.34 -9.04
C LEU A 404 -25.50 32.50 -8.82
N ALA A 405 -24.81 32.54 -7.68
CA ALA A 405 -23.79 33.54 -7.38
C ALA A 405 -22.58 33.39 -8.32
N ASN A 406 -22.11 32.16 -8.53
CA ASN A 406 -21.02 31.85 -9.45
C ASN A 406 -21.39 32.17 -10.90
N PHE A 407 -22.63 31.87 -11.31
CA PHE A 407 -23.14 32.21 -12.63
C PHE A 407 -23.17 33.73 -12.84
N LYS A 408 -23.65 34.51 -11.86
CA LYS A 408 -23.63 35.99 -11.92
C LYS A 408 -22.21 36.54 -11.96
N ALA A 409 -21.30 36.02 -11.13
CA ALA A 409 -19.90 36.44 -11.11
C ALA A 409 -19.18 36.11 -12.43
N GLN A 410 -19.38 34.91 -12.96
CA GLN A 410 -18.84 34.47 -14.24
C GLN A 410 -19.38 35.31 -15.39
N THR A 411 -20.69 35.57 -15.42
CA THR A 411 -21.33 36.41 -16.43
C THR A 411 -20.77 37.83 -16.38
N THR A 412 -20.64 38.42 -15.20
CA THR A 412 -20.11 39.78 -15.03
C THR A 412 -18.66 39.87 -15.50
N ARG A 413 -17.83 38.88 -15.14
CA ARG A 413 -16.43 38.79 -15.59
C ARG A 413 -16.33 38.59 -17.11
N GLN A 414 -17.16 37.73 -17.69
CA GLN A 414 -17.16 37.47 -19.13
C GLN A 414 -17.59 38.70 -19.92
N VAL A 415 -18.67 39.38 -19.50
CA VAL A 415 -19.11 40.65 -20.11
C VAL A 415 -18.03 41.72 -19.96
N GLY A 416 -17.39 41.82 -18.80
CA GLY A 416 -16.28 42.74 -18.58
C GLY A 416 -15.09 42.47 -19.52
N LEU A 417 -14.67 41.21 -19.66
CA LEU A 417 -13.60 40.82 -20.58
C LEU A 417 -13.96 41.09 -22.05
N LEU A 418 -15.21 40.84 -22.45
CA LEU A 418 -15.68 41.13 -23.80
C LEU A 418 -15.72 42.63 -24.08
N ALA A 419 -16.16 43.45 -23.12
CA ALA A 419 -16.19 44.90 -23.24
C ALA A 419 -14.77 45.47 -23.36
N VAL A 420 -13.86 45.04 -22.47
CA VAL A 420 -12.44 45.45 -22.52
C VAL A 420 -11.78 45.00 -23.82
N GLY A 421 -11.98 43.75 -24.22
CA GLY A 421 -11.47 43.21 -25.49
C GLY A 421 -12.01 43.97 -26.70
N GLY A 422 -13.30 44.30 -26.72
CA GLY A 422 -13.92 45.10 -27.76
C GLY A 422 -13.34 46.51 -27.87
N VAL A 423 -13.13 47.19 -26.75
CA VAL A 423 -12.48 48.52 -26.71
C VAL A 423 -11.05 48.45 -27.23
N LEU A 424 -10.26 47.45 -26.80
CA LEU A 424 -8.90 47.25 -27.28
C LEU A 424 -8.85 47.00 -28.80
N MET A 425 -9.78 46.22 -29.34
CA MET A 425 -9.88 45.96 -30.78
C MET A 425 -10.25 47.22 -31.57
N LEU A 426 -11.13 48.07 -31.03
CA LEU A 426 -11.48 49.35 -31.64
C LEU A 426 -10.28 50.31 -31.68
N LEU A 427 -9.54 50.42 -30.57
CA LEU A 427 -8.34 51.25 -30.49
C LEU A 427 -7.23 50.74 -31.42
N LEU A 428 -7.01 49.42 -31.46
CA LEU A 428 -6.03 48.79 -32.35
C LEU A 428 -6.40 49.04 -33.82
N GLY A 429 -7.68 48.92 -34.18
CA GLY A 429 -8.18 49.17 -35.53
C GLY A 429 -8.05 50.62 -36.00
N GLN A 430 -7.97 51.59 -35.08
CA GLN A 430 -7.74 53.01 -35.43
C GLN A 430 -6.28 53.29 -35.82
N VAL A 431 -5.33 52.53 -35.28
CA VAL A 431 -3.89 52.81 -35.41
C VAL A 431 -3.18 51.80 -36.34
N ALA A 432 -3.71 50.59 -36.47
CA ALA A 432 -3.03 49.50 -37.17
C ALA A 432 -3.24 49.54 -38.70
N PRO A 433 -2.18 49.26 -39.50
CA PRO A 433 -2.30 49.08 -40.95
C PRO A 433 -3.20 47.89 -41.35
N ALA A 434 -3.82 47.95 -42.54
CA ALA A 434 -4.68 46.88 -43.05
C ALA A 434 -3.96 45.52 -43.16
N SER A 435 -2.67 45.51 -43.52
CA SER A 435 -1.85 44.29 -43.55
C SER A 435 -1.67 43.67 -42.18
N PHE A 436 -1.50 44.50 -41.13
CA PHE A 436 -1.43 44.01 -39.76
C PHE A 436 -2.76 43.39 -39.34
N MET A 437 -3.89 44.01 -39.65
CA MET A 437 -5.22 43.47 -39.31
C MET A 437 -5.48 42.10 -39.95
N GLN A 438 -5.03 41.88 -41.18
CA GLN A 438 -5.10 40.57 -41.83
C GLN A 438 -4.27 39.51 -41.07
N HIS A 439 -3.01 39.80 -40.76
CA HIS A 439 -2.16 38.89 -39.99
C HIS A 439 -2.71 38.64 -38.58
N PHE A 440 -3.29 39.66 -37.95
CA PHE A 440 -3.87 39.58 -36.61
C PHE A 440 -5.13 38.70 -36.58
N ILE A 441 -6.01 38.80 -37.58
CA ILE A 441 -7.18 37.91 -37.70
C ILE A 441 -6.72 36.45 -37.86
N VAL A 442 -5.73 36.20 -38.73
CA VAL A 442 -5.16 34.85 -38.91
C VAL A 442 -4.55 34.33 -37.61
N PHE A 443 -3.84 35.18 -36.87
CA PHE A 443 -3.27 34.83 -35.57
C PHE A 443 -4.35 34.43 -34.55
N VAL A 444 -5.42 35.22 -34.41
CA VAL A 444 -6.51 34.93 -33.47
C VAL A 444 -7.23 33.62 -33.83
N LEU A 445 -7.53 33.40 -35.11
CA LEU A 445 -8.13 32.16 -35.58
C LEU A 445 -7.20 30.95 -35.36
N ALA A 446 -5.89 31.12 -35.59
CA ALA A 446 -4.90 30.08 -35.33
C ALA A 446 -4.82 29.72 -33.83
N CYS A 447 -4.88 30.71 -32.93
CA CYS A 447 -4.96 30.48 -31.48
C CYS A 447 -6.21 29.68 -31.09
N PHE A 448 -7.37 30.01 -31.67
CA PHE A 448 -8.61 29.28 -31.41
C PHE A 448 -8.55 27.83 -31.91
N ILE A 449 -8.05 27.61 -33.13
CA ILE A 449 -7.84 26.28 -33.68
C ILE A 449 -6.85 25.50 -32.81
N GLY A 450 -5.73 26.11 -32.42
CA GLY A 450 -4.73 25.50 -31.55
C GLY A 450 -5.30 25.05 -30.21
N PHE A 451 -6.11 25.91 -29.57
CA PHE A 451 -6.81 25.57 -28.33
C PHE A 451 -7.70 24.34 -28.50
N GLN A 452 -8.56 24.32 -29.52
CA GLN A 452 -9.48 23.20 -29.78
C GLN A 452 -8.78 21.89 -30.11
N VAL A 453 -7.65 21.95 -30.82
CA VAL A 453 -6.89 20.76 -31.22
C VAL A 453 -6.13 20.17 -30.03
N ILE A 454 -5.43 21.00 -29.24
CA ILE A 454 -4.65 20.54 -28.09
C ILE A 454 -5.56 19.93 -27.03
N TRP A 455 -6.72 20.51 -26.78
CA TRP A 455 -7.63 20.05 -25.73
C TRP A 455 -8.26 18.69 -26.01
N LYS A 456 -8.24 18.23 -27.27
CA LYS A 456 -8.74 16.93 -27.71
C LYS A 456 -7.68 15.83 -27.73
N VAL A 457 -6.44 16.14 -27.35
CA VAL A 457 -5.36 15.15 -27.28
C VAL A 457 -5.52 14.31 -26.01
N SER A 458 -5.43 12.98 -26.14
CA SER A 458 -5.44 12.07 -25.00
C SER A 458 -4.30 12.39 -24.03
N HIS A 459 -4.57 12.29 -22.72
CA HIS A 459 -3.55 12.49 -21.68
C HIS A 459 -2.30 11.63 -21.87
N SER A 460 -2.46 10.40 -22.41
CA SER A 460 -1.34 9.49 -22.70
C SER A 460 -0.37 10.01 -23.77
N LEU A 461 -0.78 11.00 -24.58
CA LEU A 461 -0.01 11.54 -25.70
C LEU A 461 0.55 12.95 -25.43
N HIS A 462 0.44 13.47 -24.20
CA HIS A 462 0.96 14.81 -23.86
C HIS A 462 2.48 14.92 -24.10
N THR A 463 3.26 13.90 -23.73
CA THR A 463 4.72 13.91 -23.96
C THR A 463 5.10 13.86 -25.45
N PRO A 464 4.51 12.97 -26.27
CA PRO A 464 4.63 13.05 -27.72
C PRO A 464 4.21 14.39 -28.32
N LEU A 465 3.11 14.98 -27.82
CA LEU A 465 2.63 16.29 -28.26
C LEU A 465 3.67 17.38 -28.02
N MET A 466 4.28 17.41 -26.83
CA MET A 466 5.38 18.35 -26.51
C MET A 466 6.57 18.20 -27.47
N ALA A 467 6.94 16.96 -27.81
CA ALA A 467 8.01 16.72 -28.78
C ALA A 467 7.66 17.23 -30.18
N VAL A 468 6.42 17.05 -30.63
CA VAL A 468 5.94 17.57 -31.92
C VAL A 468 5.91 19.09 -31.94
N THR A 469 5.41 19.73 -30.87
CA THR A 469 5.39 21.21 -30.80
C THR A 469 6.79 21.79 -30.79
N ASN A 470 7.77 21.10 -30.18
CA ASN A 470 9.17 21.49 -30.25
C ASN A 470 9.71 21.38 -31.68
N ALA A 471 9.37 20.33 -32.42
CA ALA A 471 9.74 20.18 -33.84
C ALA A 471 9.14 21.31 -34.71
N ILE A 472 7.85 21.60 -34.53
CA ILE A 472 7.11 22.64 -35.28
C ILE A 472 7.65 24.04 -34.96
N SER A 473 8.08 24.30 -33.73
CA SER A 473 8.68 25.60 -33.36
C SER A 473 9.94 25.94 -34.18
N GLY A 474 10.55 24.94 -34.82
CA GLY A 474 11.60 25.12 -35.82
C GLY A 474 11.19 25.91 -37.08
N ILE A 475 9.92 26.26 -37.26
CA ILE A 475 9.42 27.14 -38.34
C ILE A 475 10.14 28.49 -38.42
N ILE A 476 10.82 28.91 -37.34
CA ILE A 476 11.75 30.06 -37.32
C ILE A 476 12.80 30.01 -38.44
N ILE A 477 13.09 28.82 -38.98
CA ILE A 477 13.95 28.63 -40.15
C ILE A 477 13.51 29.46 -41.36
N LEU A 478 12.21 29.68 -41.56
CA LEU A 478 11.68 30.50 -42.66
C LEU A 478 12.15 31.95 -42.54
N GLY A 479 12.13 32.50 -41.32
CA GLY A 479 12.63 33.84 -41.05
C GLY A 479 14.13 33.94 -41.31
N ALA A 480 14.90 32.92 -40.93
CA ALA A 480 16.34 32.87 -41.17
C ALA A 480 16.68 32.76 -42.67
N ILE A 481 15.98 31.91 -43.43
CA ILE A 481 16.19 31.74 -44.89
C ILE A 481 15.96 33.06 -45.64
N LEU A 482 14.93 33.82 -45.26
CA LEU A 482 14.64 35.12 -45.87
C LEU A 482 15.77 36.16 -45.68
N GLN A 483 16.66 35.96 -44.69
CA GLN A 483 17.76 36.88 -44.37
C GLN A 483 19.11 36.46 -44.96
N ILE A 484 19.23 35.27 -45.56
CA ILE A 484 20.49 34.76 -46.14
C ILE A 484 21.01 35.64 -47.29
N GLY A 485 20.10 36.29 -48.03
CA GLY A 485 20.45 37.20 -49.13
C GLY A 485 20.71 38.65 -48.71
N SER A 486 20.84 38.94 -47.41
CA SER A 486 21.02 40.31 -46.93
C SER A 486 22.41 40.87 -47.31
N GLY A 487 22.47 42.17 -47.61
CA GLY A 487 23.75 42.86 -47.91
C GLY A 487 24.71 42.99 -46.72
N SER A 488 24.30 42.55 -45.52
CA SER A 488 25.12 42.59 -44.31
C SER A 488 25.69 41.22 -43.98
N ILE A 489 27.02 41.15 -43.88
CA ILE A 489 27.73 39.92 -43.50
C ILE A 489 27.29 39.44 -42.11
N VAL A 490 27.06 40.37 -41.17
CA VAL A 490 26.60 40.05 -39.81
C VAL A 490 25.23 39.37 -39.83
N VAL A 491 24.28 39.92 -40.60
CA VAL A 491 22.93 39.36 -40.73
C VAL A 491 22.99 37.99 -41.41
N SER A 492 23.82 37.84 -42.44
CA SER A 492 24.01 36.57 -43.16
C SER A 492 24.59 35.47 -42.26
N VAL A 493 25.56 35.80 -41.40
CA VAL A 493 26.14 34.86 -40.43
C VAL A 493 25.10 34.45 -39.38
N LEU A 494 24.35 35.41 -38.82
CA LEU A 494 23.30 35.12 -37.85
C LEU A 494 22.16 34.29 -38.46
N ALA A 495 21.81 34.55 -39.73
CA ALA A 495 20.85 33.77 -40.48
C ALA A 495 21.34 32.32 -40.67
N ALA A 496 22.60 32.13 -41.07
CA ALA A 496 23.18 30.79 -41.23
C ALA A 496 23.18 29.98 -39.92
N ILE A 497 23.55 30.62 -38.80
CA ILE A 497 23.49 29.99 -37.47
C ILE A 497 22.04 29.65 -37.09
N SER A 498 21.10 30.56 -37.35
CA SER A 498 19.69 30.34 -37.05
C SER A 498 19.11 29.17 -37.87
N VAL A 499 19.50 29.04 -39.14
CA VAL A 499 19.13 27.89 -39.98
C VAL A 499 19.68 26.58 -39.41
N LEU A 500 20.95 26.56 -38.99
CA LEU A 500 21.57 25.38 -38.40
C LEU A 500 20.83 24.93 -37.13
N ILE A 501 20.60 25.85 -36.18
CA ILE A 501 19.92 25.54 -34.91
C ILE A 501 18.47 25.12 -35.15
N ALA A 502 17.74 25.82 -36.01
CA ALA A 502 16.37 25.47 -36.33
C ALA A 502 16.27 24.08 -36.99
N SER A 503 17.23 23.73 -37.87
CA SER A 503 17.30 22.42 -38.50
C SER A 503 17.54 21.29 -37.48
N ILE A 504 18.40 21.52 -36.49
CA ILE A 504 18.62 20.57 -35.38
C ILE A 504 17.31 20.36 -34.61
N ASN A 505 16.58 21.43 -34.31
CA ASN A 505 15.33 21.36 -33.56
C ASN A 505 14.23 20.60 -34.34
N ILE A 506 14.12 20.84 -35.65
CA ILE A 506 13.19 20.13 -36.55
C ILE A 506 13.51 18.63 -36.57
N VAL A 507 14.76 18.27 -36.89
CA VAL A 507 15.17 16.87 -37.08
C VAL A 507 15.09 16.10 -35.75
N GLY A 508 15.60 16.69 -34.66
CA GLY A 508 15.58 16.09 -33.33
C GLY A 508 14.15 15.89 -32.82
N GLY A 509 13.30 16.91 -32.94
CA GLY A 509 11.91 16.83 -32.49
C GLY A 509 11.13 15.73 -33.21
N PHE A 510 11.17 15.67 -34.56
CA PHE A 510 10.46 14.64 -35.31
C PHE A 510 10.99 13.22 -35.07
N LEU A 511 12.31 13.04 -34.90
CA LEU A 511 12.89 11.73 -34.57
C LEU A 511 12.43 11.22 -33.20
N VAL A 512 12.43 12.10 -32.19
CA VAL A 512 11.98 11.74 -30.83
C VAL A 512 10.50 11.44 -30.81
N THR A 513 9.66 12.27 -31.46
CA THR A 513 8.23 11.98 -31.60
C THR A 513 8.00 10.60 -32.21
N ARG A 514 8.67 10.29 -33.32
CA ARG A 514 8.50 9.00 -34.01
C ARG A 514 8.84 7.83 -33.09
N ARG A 515 9.94 7.93 -32.33
CA ARG A 515 10.35 6.91 -31.36
C ARG A 515 9.34 6.76 -30.22
N MET A 516 8.81 7.88 -29.71
CA MET A 516 7.80 7.87 -28.65
C MET A 516 6.50 7.21 -29.10
N LEU A 517 6.00 7.55 -30.29
CA LEU A 517 4.78 6.96 -30.84
C LEU A 517 4.94 5.47 -31.16
N ALA A 518 6.12 5.03 -31.60
CA ALA A 518 6.40 3.61 -31.85
C ALA A 518 6.30 2.74 -30.58
N MET A 519 6.57 3.30 -29.40
CA MET A 519 6.40 2.58 -28.12
C MET A 519 4.92 2.33 -27.74
N PHE A 520 3.98 3.04 -28.37
CA PHE A 520 2.54 2.83 -28.17
C PHE A 520 1.90 1.87 -29.18
N GLN A 521 2.64 1.40 -30.18
CA GLN A 521 2.16 0.36 -31.08
C GLN A 521 2.24 -0.99 -30.35
N LYS A 522 1.07 -1.63 -30.16
CA LYS A 522 1.03 -3.01 -29.62
C LYS A 522 1.79 -3.93 -30.56
N SER A 523 2.63 -4.79 -29.97
CA SER A 523 3.37 -5.85 -30.65
C SER A 523 2.44 -6.86 -31.30
#